data_AF-A0A9E3CV06-F1
#
_entry.id   AF-A0A9E3CV06-F1
#
_cell.length_a   1.000
_cell.length_b   1.000
_cell.length_c   1.000
_cell.angle_alpha   90.00
_cell.angle_beta   90.00
_cell.angle_gamma   90.00
#
_symmetry.space_group_name_H-M   'P 1'
#
loop_
_entity.id
_entity.type
_entity.pdbx_description
1 polymer ?
#
loop_
_entity_poly.entity_id
_entity_poly.type
_entity_poly.pdbx_seq_one_letter_code
_entity_poly.pdbx_strand_id
1 'polypeptide(L)'
;MPLKTMTAASAAFLFLLTFAGRSTRAADCDPARAIRAGDAQRAEKVLAGLRLLHEAAGAGDADAYRKLTSKLYPDLFVKVAEVRDCELSTDLSTAVFLAEKLGRTWAAAGAATADCAGERPDIYRPLCFDLRGGTVRQLLLAKSRLHARWAEALLRNSRGEADADTARALAEAEAARANDLLIAERVVKMLKAVEGRFPLSPADADRGRRLEDLTAVVDHSSVEVADALSAAEALLAWMPRSPTFYQLSNALLGYADGLSWYGKVRQSKKLVVSANGFAPDPLKELRLDTDQASAVVEANWRSAAKYTRLAEQSLTKTAP
;
A
#
# COMPACT_ATOMS: atom_id res chain seq x y z
N MET A 1 21.34 41.55 43.21
CA MET A 1 20.29 41.42 42.18
C MET A 1 20.81 40.53 41.06
N PRO A 2 20.43 39.24 41.00
CA PRO A 2 20.67 38.42 39.83
C PRO A 2 19.42 38.39 38.93
N LEU A 3 19.57 38.82 37.67
CA LEU A 3 18.58 38.60 36.62
C LEU A 3 18.51 37.10 36.31
N LYS A 4 17.31 36.54 36.47
CA LYS A 4 16.96 35.19 36.04
C LYS A 4 16.96 35.12 34.51
N THR A 5 17.83 34.29 33.95
CA THR A 5 17.73 33.83 32.56
C THR A 5 16.60 32.80 32.46
N MET A 6 15.51 33.18 31.78
CA MET A 6 14.60 32.22 31.14
C MET A 6 15.23 31.82 29.81
N THR A 7 15.40 30.53 29.54
CA THR A 7 15.32 29.99 28.17
C THR A 7 15.03 28.50 28.18
N ALA A 8 13.89 28.19 27.55
CA ALA A 8 13.62 27.04 26.70
C ALA A 8 13.84 25.62 27.26
N ALA A 9 12.72 25.04 27.71
CA ALA A 9 12.46 23.63 27.57
C ALA A 9 12.50 23.23 26.08
N SER A 10 13.40 22.33 25.72
CA SER A 10 13.35 21.62 24.43
C SER A 10 13.22 20.13 24.72
N ALA A 11 11.98 19.66 24.59
CA ALA A 11 11.60 18.26 24.55
C ALA A 11 12.27 17.59 23.34
N ALA A 12 13.18 16.65 23.60
CA ALA A 12 13.65 15.70 22.61
C ALA A 12 12.74 14.46 22.65
N PHE A 13 11.56 14.57 22.04
CA PHE A 13 10.75 13.42 21.67
C PHE A 13 11.42 12.75 20.46
N LEU A 14 12.28 11.77 20.71
CA LEU A 14 12.73 10.81 19.70
C LEU A 14 11.53 9.93 19.30
N PHE A 15 10.79 10.37 18.29
CA PHE A 15 9.90 9.48 17.53
C PHE A 15 10.75 8.61 16.60
N LEU A 16 11.43 7.61 17.18
CA LEU A 16 11.81 6.40 16.47
C LEU A 16 10.54 5.56 16.30
N LEU A 17 9.68 5.94 15.35
CA LEU A 17 8.69 5.03 14.78
C LEU A 17 9.42 4.09 13.82
N THR A 18 10.26 3.22 14.37
CA THR A 18 10.54 1.95 13.72
C THR A 18 9.21 1.21 13.70
N PHE A 19 8.54 1.17 12.54
CA PHE A 19 7.54 0.15 12.25
C PHE A 19 8.26 -1.20 12.24
N ALA A 20 8.63 -1.68 13.43
CA ALA A 20 9.06 -3.04 13.67
C ALA A 20 7.92 -3.93 13.20
N GLY A 21 8.23 -4.78 12.23
CA GLY A 21 7.27 -5.48 11.42
C GLY A 21 6.20 -6.16 12.26
N ARG A 22 4.94 -5.81 11.99
CA ARG A 22 3.92 -6.85 12.01
C ARG A 22 4.39 -7.88 11.02
N SER A 23 4.87 -9.01 11.55
CA SER A 23 5.16 -10.19 10.78
C SER A 23 3.94 -10.45 9.89
N THR A 24 4.06 -10.14 8.61
CA THR A 24 3.24 -10.74 7.57
C THR A 24 3.62 -12.21 7.61
N ARG A 25 3.04 -12.98 8.55
CA ARG A 25 2.75 -14.37 8.26
C ARG A 25 1.94 -14.25 6.98
N ALA A 26 2.57 -14.53 5.85
CA ALA A 26 1.85 -14.97 4.69
C ALA A 26 1.02 -16.13 5.23
N ALA A 27 -0.26 -15.86 5.52
CA ALA A 27 -1.20 -16.93 5.70
C ALA A 27 -1.04 -17.76 4.43
N ASP A 28 -0.81 -19.07 4.55
CA ASP A 28 -0.90 -19.94 3.39
C ASP A 28 -2.30 -19.74 2.81
N CYS A 29 -2.35 -18.95 1.73
CA CYS A 29 -3.53 -18.68 0.94
C CYS A 29 -3.77 -19.93 0.12
N ASP A 30 -4.55 -20.84 0.70
CA ASP A 30 -5.09 -21.97 -0.05
C ASP A 30 -6.55 -21.63 -0.36
N PRO A 31 -6.88 -21.24 -1.61
CA PRO A 31 -8.24 -20.90 -2.01
C PRO A 31 -9.17 -22.13 -1.93
N ALA A 32 -8.63 -23.35 -1.88
CA ALA A 32 -9.41 -24.57 -1.70
C ALA A 32 -9.78 -24.83 -0.23
N ARG A 33 -9.26 -24.03 0.70
CA ARG A 33 -9.51 -24.23 2.13
C ARG A 33 -10.85 -23.62 2.53
N ALA A 34 -11.71 -24.45 3.13
CA ALA A 34 -12.97 -23.98 3.70
C ALA A 34 -12.77 -22.84 4.72
N ILE A 35 -13.62 -21.80 4.60
CA ILE A 35 -13.67 -20.66 5.51
C ILE A 35 -13.97 -21.16 6.92
N ARG A 36 -13.10 -20.84 7.87
CA ARG A 36 -13.28 -21.24 9.27
C ARG A 36 -14.41 -20.44 9.91
N ALA A 37 -15.17 -21.07 10.80
CA ALA A 37 -16.27 -20.41 11.53
C ALA A 37 -15.84 -19.10 12.22
N GLY A 38 -14.63 -19.07 12.82
CA GLY A 38 -14.10 -17.85 13.45
C GLY A 38 -13.77 -16.73 12.46
N ASP A 39 -13.31 -17.08 11.24
CA ASP A 39 -13.06 -16.11 10.17
C ASP A 39 -14.38 -15.58 9.60
N ALA A 40 -15.38 -16.46 9.41
CA ALA A 40 -16.72 -16.09 9.00
C ALA A 40 -17.38 -15.10 9.98
N GLN A 41 -17.34 -15.38 11.28
CA GLN A 41 -17.91 -14.50 12.30
C GLN A 41 -17.21 -13.13 12.36
N ARG A 42 -15.89 -13.08 12.13
CA ARG A 42 -15.16 -11.80 12.03
C ARG A 42 -15.60 -11.02 10.80
N ALA A 43 -15.68 -11.68 9.65
CA ALA A 43 -16.10 -11.07 8.41
C ALA A 43 -17.51 -10.49 8.49
N GLU A 44 -18.47 -11.19 9.10
CA GLU A 44 -19.82 -10.68 9.34
C GLU A 44 -19.84 -9.38 10.17
N LYS A 45 -19.01 -9.30 11.21
CA LYS A 45 -18.90 -8.08 12.03
C LYS A 45 -18.35 -6.91 11.21
N VAL A 46 -17.39 -7.17 10.33
CA VAL A 46 -16.86 -6.16 9.40
C VAL A 46 -17.94 -5.71 8.42
N LEU A 47 -18.65 -6.65 7.80
CA LEU A 47 -19.75 -6.37 6.87
C LEU A 47 -20.88 -5.56 7.54
N ALA A 48 -21.24 -5.88 8.79
CA ALA A 48 -22.21 -5.11 9.55
C ALA A 48 -21.76 -3.66 9.77
N GLY A 49 -20.48 -3.44 10.11
CA GLY A 49 -19.92 -2.08 10.24
C GLY A 49 -19.90 -1.33 8.91
N LEU A 50 -19.53 -2.01 7.81
CA LEU A 50 -19.57 -1.45 6.47
C LEU A 50 -20.98 -1.04 6.05
N ARG A 51 -22.00 -1.85 6.34
CA ARG A 51 -23.42 -1.52 6.03
C ARG A 51 -23.84 -0.21 6.69
N LEU A 52 -23.54 -0.01 7.98
CA LEU A 52 -23.83 1.25 8.68
C LEU A 52 -23.16 2.45 8.01
N LEU A 53 -21.88 2.32 7.62
CA LEU A 53 -21.17 3.37 6.89
C LEU A 53 -21.81 3.62 5.52
N HIS A 54 -22.13 2.55 4.79
CA HIS A 54 -22.73 2.63 3.46
C HIS A 54 -24.12 3.28 3.48
N GLU A 55 -24.91 3.04 4.52
CA GLU A 55 -26.21 3.68 4.73
C GLU A 55 -26.05 5.19 4.97
N ALA A 56 -25.20 5.59 5.92
CA ALA A 56 -24.93 7.00 6.19
C ALA A 56 -24.36 7.74 4.96
N ALA A 57 -23.46 7.10 4.22
CA ALA A 57 -22.93 7.65 2.98
C ALA A 57 -23.98 7.76 1.88
N GLY A 58 -24.85 6.75 1.74
CA GLY A 58 -25.94 6.74 0.78
C GLY A 58 -26.99 7.82 1.04
N ALA A 59 -27.25 8.12 2.32
CA ALA A 59 -28.11 9.22 2.74
C ALA A 59 -27.47 10.61 2.57
N GLY A 60 -26.17 10.68 2.27
CA GLY A 60 -25.43 11.94 2.18
C GLY A 60 -25.18 12.61 3.54
N ASP A 61 -25.39 11.91 4.65
CA ASP A 61 -25.23 12.44 6.01
C ASP A 61 -23.75 12.42 6.43
N ALA A 62 -23.09 13.56 6.25
CA ALA A 62 -21.68 13.74 6.56
C ALA A 62 -21.37 13.57 8.06
N ASP A 63 -22.29 14.00 8.93
CA ASP A 63 -22.06 14.01 10.36
C ASP A 63 -22.27 12.62 10.95
N ALA A 64 -23.32 11.90 10.52
CA ALA A 64 -23.49 10.49 10.86
C ALA A 64 -22.32 9.66 10.33
N TYR A 65 -21.89 9.87 9.08
CA TYR A 65 -20.77 9.14 8.52
C TYR A 65 -19.48 9.37 9.32
N ARG A 66 -19.18 10.62 9.69
CA ARG A 66 -17.99 10.96 10.49
C ARG A 66 -18.06 10.34 11.88
N LYS A 67 -19.21 10.41 12.55
CA LYS A 67 -19.43 9.79 13.87
C LYS A 67 -19.21 8.28 13.81
N LEU A 68 -19.79 7.61 12.81
CA LEU A 68 -19.60 6.17 12.59
C LEU A 68 -18.13 5.84 12.31
N THR A 69 -17.47 6.61 11.44
CA THR A 69 -16.05 6.43 11.12
C THR A 69 -15.20 6.53 12.39
N SER A 70 -15.41 7.55 13.22
CA SER A 70 -14.66 7.73 14.48
C SER A 70 -14.85 6.59 15.49
N LYS A 71 -15.99 5.89 15.43
CA LYS A 71 -16.33 4.78 16.32
C LYS A 71 -15.82 3.43 15.79
N LEU A 72 -15.83 3.24 14.47
CA LEU A 72 -15.55 1.97 13.83
C LEU A 72 -14.06 1.81 13.44
N TYR A 73 -13.33 2.91 13.27
CA TYR A 73 -11.90 2.89 12.98
C TYR A 73 -11.07 3.21 14.24
N PRO A 74 -9.92 2.54 14.45
CA PRO A 74 -9.24 1.59 13.56
C PRO A 74 -9.73 0.13 13.66
N ASP A 75 -10.71 -0.15 14.53
CA ASP A 75 -11.16 -1.51 14.86
C ASP A 75 -11.57 -2.37 13.65
N LEU A 76 -12.20 -1.77 12.62
CA LEU A 76 -12.52 -2.49 11.38
C LEU A 76 -11.26 -3.06 10.70
N PHE A 77 -10.18 -2.29 10.59
CA PHE A 77 -8.93 -2.78 10.00
C PHE A 77 -8.30 -3.91 10.83
N VAL A 78 -8.37 -3.81 12.17
CA VAL A 78 -7.86 -4.86 13.06
C VAL A 78 -8.62 -6.16 12.84
N LYS A 79 -9.95 -6.11 12.78
CA LYS A 79 -10.80 -7.29 12.55
C LYS A 79 -10.55 -7.94 11.19
N VAL A 80 -10.34 -7.14 10.15
CA VAL A 80 -10.03 -7.66 8.82
C VAL A 80 -8.65 -8.33 8.79
N ALA A 81 -7.64 -7.74 9.43
CA ALA A 81 -6.30 -8.31 9.50
C ALA A 81 -6.26 -9.69 10.21
N GLU A 82 -7.26 -10.00 11.02
CA GLU A 82 -7.42 -11.30 11.69
C GLU A 82 -8.13 -12.36 10.83
N VAL A 83 -8.74 -11.96 9.69
CA VAL A 83 -9.35 -12.89 8.73
C VAL A 83 -8.23 -13.54 7.92
N ARG A 84 -8.13 -14.87 8.03
CA ARG A 84 -7.04 -15.65 7.41
C ARG A 84 -7.32 -16.09 5.98
N ASP A 85 -8.59 -16.14 5.60
CA ASP A 85 -9.00 -16.43 4.23
C ASP A 85 -8.61 -15.25 3.32
N CYS A 86 -7.83 -15.53 2.28
CA CYS A 86 -7.16 -14.47 1.52
C CYS A 86 -8.11 -13.73 0.58
N GLU A 87 -9.10 -14.40 -0.01
CA GLU A 87 -10.08 -13.76 -0.89
C GLU A 87 -11.03 -12.90 -0.06
N LEU A 88 -11.58 -13.48 1.02
CA LEU A 88 -12.45 -12.78 1.95
C LEU A 88 -11.73 -11.59 2.59
N SER A 89 -10.49 -11.77 3.05
CA SER A 89 -9.69 -10.68 3.62
C SER A 89 -9.39 -9.58 2.59
N THR A 90 -9.13 -9.94 1.33
CA THR A 90 -8.86 -8.96 0.27
C THR A 90 -10.07 -8.08 0.01
N ASP A 91 -11.26 -8.66 -0.12
CA ASP A 91 -12.48 -7.90 -0.36
C ASP A 91 -12.88 -7.04 0.83
N LEU A 92 -12.82 -7.59 2.04
CA LEU A 92 -13.09 -6.81 3.24
C LEU A 92 -12.06 -5.68 3.42
N SER A 93 -10.78 -5.93 3.22
CA SER A 93 -9.72 -4.91 3.33
C SER A 93 -9.93 -3.79 2.33
N THR A 94 -10.31 -4.13 1.10
CA THR A 94 -10.56 -3.17 0.04
C THR A 94 -11.81 -2.34 0.32
N ALA A 95 -12.91 -2.99 0.74
CA ALA A 95 -14.14 -2.30 1.11
C ALA A 95 -13.93 -1.32 2.27
N VAL A 96 -13.24 -1.75 3.33
CA VAL A 96 -12.91 -0.94 4.52
C VAL A 96 -11.99 0.21 4.15
N PHE A 97 -10.98 -0.01 3.32
CA PHE A 97 -10.08 1.04 2.83
C PHE A 97 -10.83 2.10 2.01
N LEU A 98 -11.73 1.68 1.11
CA LEU A 98 -12.49 2.61 0.26
C LEU A 98 -13.48 3.46 1.09
N ALA A 99 -14.13 2.86 2.09
CA ALA A 99 -14.98 3.59 3.03
C ALA A 99 -14.16 4.57 3.88
N GLU A 100 -12.98 4.16 4.35
CA GLU A 100 -12.13 5.07 5.13
C GLU A 100 -11.64 6.26 4.28
N LYS A 101 -11.20 5.97 3.04
CA LYS A 101 -10.81 7.00 2.06
C LYS A 101 -11.96 7.97 1.80
N LEU A 102 -13.18 7.45 1.64
CA LEU A 102 -14.39 8.27 1.48
C LEU A 102 -14.58 9.26 2.63
N GLY A 103 -14.41 8.81 3.88
CA GLY A 103 -14.51 9.66 5.05
C GLY A 103 -13.45 10.76 5.08
N ARG A 104 -12.20 10.40 4.77
CA ARG A 104 -11.07 11.34 4.74
C ARG A 104 -11.22 12.41 3.65
N THR A 105 -11.79 12.05 2.51
CA THR A 105 -11.92 12.95 1.35
C THR A 105 -13.34 13.47 1.14
N TRP A 106 -14.22 13.34 2.13
CA TRP A 106 -15.68 13.54 1.98
C TRP A 106 -16.06 14.80 1.19
N ALA A 107 -15.54 15.96 1.58
CA ALA A 107 -15.85 17.24 0.94
C ALA A 107 -15.28 17.32 -0.49
N ALA A 108 -13.99 17.03 -0.66
CA ALA A 108 -13.32 17.09 -1.96
C ALA A 108 -13.89 16.07 -2.96
N ALA A 109 -14.15 14.85 -2.51
CA ALA A 109 -14.76 13.80 -3.32
C ALA A 109 -16.23 14.07 -3.66
N GLY A 110 -16.94 14.86 -2.84
CA GLY A 110 -18.29 15.32 -3.12
C GLY A 110 -18.36 16.45 -4.15
N ALA A 111 -17.29 17.24 -4.29
CA ALA A 111 -17.20 18.33 -5.26
C ALA A 111 -16.67 17.87 -6.63
N ALA A 112 -15.81 16.84 -6.67
CA ALA A 112 -15.21 16.34 -7.89
C ALA A 112 -16.12 15.34 -8.63
N THR A 113 -16.22 15.50 -9.95
CA THR A 113 -16.84 14.53 -10.86
C THR A 113 -15.94 13.30 -11.06
N ALA A 114 -16.55 12.12 -11.17
CA ALA A 114 -15.79 10.91 -11.47
C ALA A 114 -15.33 10.87 -12.94
N ASP A 115 -14.05 10.61 -13.18
CA ASP A 115 -13.50 10.35 -14.52
C ASP A 115 -13.65 8.86 -14.87
N CYS A 116 -14.75 8.50 -15.53
CA CYS A 116 -15.02 7.12 -15.92
C CYS A 116 -14.14 6.62 -17.08
N ALA A 117 -13.49 7.51 -17.84
CA ALA A 117 -12.61 7.11 -18.93
C ALA A 117 -11.23 6.68 -18.39
N GLY A 118 -10.74 7.43 -17.39
CA GLY A 118 -9.52 7.11 -16.64
C GLY A 118 -9.68 6.05 -15.56
N GLU A 119 -10.91 5.59 -15.30
CA GLU A 119 -11.19 4.66 -14.20
C GLU A 119 -10.53 3.29 -14.41
N ARG A 120 -9.86 2.82 -13.35
CA ARG A 120 -9.11 1.56 -13.30
C ARG A 120 -9.22 0.94 -11.91
N PRO A 121 -9.26 -0.40 -11.80
CA PRO A 121 -9.37 -1.40 -12.87
C PRO A 121 -10.70 -1.33 -13.66
N ASP A 122 -10.73 -1.97 -14.84
CA ASP A 122 -11.88 -1.91 -15.76
C ASP A 122 -13.20 -2.41 -15.14
N ILE A 123 -13.13 -3.28 -14.13
CA ILE A 123 -14.31 -3.74 -13.38
C ILE A 123 -15.09 -2.59 -12.70
N TYR A 124 -14.45 -1.46 -12.44
CA TYR A 124 -15.10 -0.28 -11.88
C TYR A 124 -15.69 0.66 -12.93
N ARG A 125 -15.39 0.48 -14.22
CA ARG A 125 -15.93 1.33 -15.28
C ARG A 125 -17.44 1.22 -15.40
N PRO A 126 -18.06 0.01 -15.41
CA PRO A 126 -19.51 -0.10 -15.39
C PRO A 126 -20.14 0.63 -14.20
N LEU A 127 -19.59 0.45 -12.99
CA LEU A 127 -20.04 1.16 -11.79
C LEU A 127 -19.98 2.69 -11.96
N CYS A 128 -18.94 3.20 -12.61
CA CYS A 128 -18.80 4.63 -12.86
C CYS A 128 -19.83 5.14 -13.88
N PHE A 129 -20.05 4.41 -14.98
CA PHE A 129 -21.04 4.78 -15.99
C PHE A 129 -22.47 4.72 -15.46
N ASP A 130 -22.78 3.75 -14.59
CA ASP A 130 -24.08 3.63 -13.94
C ASP A 130 -24.43 4.86 -13.08
N LEU A 131 -23.42 5.59 -12.59
CA LEU A 131 -23.60 6.83 -11.84
C LEU A 131 -23.89 8.06 -12.72
N ARG A 132 -23.83 7.95 -14.06
CA ARG A 132 -24.23 8.98 -15.04
C ARG A 132 -23.70 10.40 -14.75
N GLY A 133 -22.39 10.52 -14.55
CA GLY A 133 -21.76 11.81 -14.20
C GLY A 133 -21.76 12.09 -12.69
N GLY A 134 -21.87 11.04 -11.88
CA GLY A 134 -21.79 11.12 -10.43
C GLY A 134 -20.43 11.62 -9.90
N THR A 135 -20.42 11.88 -8.61
CA THR A 135 -19.25 12.38 -7.87
C THR A 135 -18.24 11.27 -7.57
N VAL A 136 -16.99 11.64 -7.34
CA VAL A 136 -15.94 10.71 -6.85
C VAL A 136 -16.39 10.03 -5.56
N ARG A 137 -17.14 10.73 -4.68
CA ARG A 137 -17.73 10.17 -3.46
C ARG A 137 -18.70 9.02 -3.77
N GLN A 138 -19.61 9.21 -4.72
CA GLN A 138 -20.55 8.15 -5.13
C GLN A 138 -19.81 6.95 -5.71
N LEU A 139 -18.76 7.18 -6.50
CA LEU A 139 -17.95 6.11 -7.05
C LEU A 139 -17.18 5.34 -5.97
N LEU A 140 -16.55 6.02 -5.01
CA LEU A 140 -15.88 5.36 -3.89
C LEU A 140 -16.84 4.49 -3.06
N LEU A 141 -18.07 5.00 -2.82
CA LEU A 141 -19.12 4.24 -2.16
C LEU A 141 -19.52 3.00 -2.97
N ALA A 142 -19.72 3.15 -4.29
CA ALA A 142 -20.08 2.05 -5.18
C ALA A 142 -19.00 0.95 -5.19
N LYS A 143 -17.72 1.33 -5.30
CA LYS A 143 -16.59 0.39 -5.22
C LYS A 143 -16.53 -0.33 -3.86
N SER A 144 -16.72 0.41 -2.76
CA SER A 144 -16.73 -0.18 -1.41
C SER A 144 -17.85 -1.21 -1.25
N ARG A 145 -19.05 -0.92 -1.77
CA ARG A 145 -20.19 -1.85 -1.80
C ARG A 145 -19.95 -3.07 -2.68
N LEU A 146 -19.30 -2.91 -3.83
CA LEU A 146 -18.94 -4.03 -4.71
C LEU A 146 -18.08 -5.07 -3.98
N HIS A 147 -17.00 -4.63 -3.33
CA HIS A 147 -16.15 -5.54 -2.57
C HIS A 147 -16.87 -6.15 -1.37
N ALA A 148 -17.69 -5.38 -0.65
CA ALA A 148 -18.50 -5.93 0.43
C ALA A 148 -19.47 -7.03 -0.07
N ARG A 149 -20.03 -6.87 -1.27
CA ARG A 149 -20.89 -7.88 -1.92
C ARG A 149 -20.12 -9.14 -2.28
N TRP A 150 -18.90 -9.03 -2.81
CA TRP A 150 -18.07 -10.20 -3.10
C TRP A 150 -17.70 -10.97 -1.83
N ALA A 151 -17.31 -10.25 -0.76
CA ALA A 151 -17.08 -10.86 0.55
C ALA A 151 -18.32 -11.55 1.12
N GLU A 152 -19.50 -10.95 0.97
CA GLU A 152 -20.77 -11.56 1.38
C GLU A 152 -21.09 -12.82 0.56
N ALA A 153 -20.87 -12.79 -0.75
CA ALA A 153 -21.06 -13.95 -1.62
C ALA A 153 -20.15 -15.12 -1.24
N LEU A 154 -18.87 -14.87 -0.90
CA LEU A 154 -17.96 -15.89 -0.38
C LEU A 154 -18.49 -16.55 0.90
N LEU A 155 -19.01 -15.74 1.84
CA LEU A 155 -19.60 -16.28 3.07
C LEU A 155 -20.86 -17.11 2.80
N ARG A 156 -21.76 -16.64 1.94
CA ARG A 156 -22.99 -17.38 1.58
C ARG A 156 -22.65 -18.70 0.90
N ASN A 157 -21.74 -18.69 -0.07
CA ASN A 157 -21.27 -19.90 -0.72
C ASN A 157 -20.65 -20.90 0.26
N SER A 158 -19.84 -20.43 1.22
CA SER A 158 -19.26 -21.30 2.26
C SER A 158 -20.29 -21.98 3.18
N ARG A 159 -21.53 -21.45 3.22
CA ARG A 159 -22.67 -22.02 3.97
C ARG A 159 -23.54 -22.94 3.12
N GLY A 160 -23.23 -23.10 1.84
CA GLY A 160 -24.06 -23.80 0.87
C GLY A 160 -25.24 -22.95 0.33
N GLU A 161 -25.26 -21.65 0.58
CA GLU A 161 -26.26 -20.72 0.05
C GLU A 161 -25.86 -20.20 -1.34
N ALA A 162 -25.70 -21.11 -2.30
CA ALA A 162 -25.24 -20.80 -3.66
C ALA A 162 -26.41 -20.49 -4.61
N ASP A 163 -27.10 -19.37 -4.37
CA ASP A 163 -28.09 -18.86 -5.33
C ASP A 163 -27.43 -18.23 -6.58
N ALA A 164 -28.24 -17.93 -7.61
CA ALA A 164 -27.74 -17.39 -8.88
C ALA A 164 -27.01 -16.05 -8.71
N ASP A 165 -27.45 -15.22 -7.76
CA ASP A 165 -26.82 -13.94 -7.46
C ASP A 165 -25.45 -14.12 -6.79
N THR A 166 -25.34 -15.07 -5.88
CA THR A 166 -24.08 -15.46 -5.22
C THR A 166 -23.10 -16.01 -6.25
N ALA A 167 -23.54 -16.92 -7.12
CA ALA A 167 -22.70 -17.48 -8.18
C ALA A 167 -22.19 -16.39 -9.15
N ARG A 168 -23.05 -15.46 -9.56
CA ARG A 168 -22.68 -14.33 -10.41
C ARG A 168 -21.65 -13.42 -9.72
N ALA A 169 -21.88 -13.07 -8.45
CA ALA A 169 -20.97 -12.21 -7.71
C ALA A 169 -19.58 -12.85 -7.56
N LEU A 170 -19.51 -14.17 -7.34
CA LEU A 170 -18.24 -14.91 -7.28
C LEU A 170 -17.52 -14.95 -8.64
N ALA A 171 -18.25 -15.21 -9.73
CA ALA A 171 -17.67 -15.20 -11.07
C ALA A 171 -17.10 -13.82 -11.46
N GLU A 172 -17.79 -12.74 -11.09
CA GLU A 172 -17.27 -11.37 -11.27
C GLU A 172 -16.00 -11.12 -10.45
N ALA A 173 -15.97 -11.60 -9.19
CA ALA A 173 -14.80 -11.46 -8.33
C ALA A 173 -13.60 -12.22 -8.90
N GLU A 174 -13.79 -13.48 -9.32
CA GLU A 174 -12.75 -14.32 -9.93
C GLU A 174 -12.17 -13.68 -11.19
N ALA A 175 -13.02 -13.15 -12.08
CA ALA A 175 -12.58 -12.44 -13.27
C ALA A 175 -11.73 -11.19 -12.92
N ALA A 176 -12.10 -10.47 -11.87
CA ALA A 176 -11.30 -9.34 -11.37
C ALA A 176 -9.94 -9.80 -10.81
N ARG A 177 -9.90 -10.94 -10.09
CA ARG A 177 -8.65 -11.51 -9.53
C ARG A 177 -7.63 -11.88 -10.59
N ALA A 178 -8.07 -12.43 -11.71
CA ALA A 178 -7.17 -12.74 -12.82
C ALA A 178 -6.40 -11.50 -13.31
N ASN A 179 -7.07 -10.34 -13.38
CA ASN A 179 -6.43 -9.08 -13.74
C ASN A 179 -5.50 -8.56 -12.62
N ASP A 180 -5.87 -8.73 -11.35
CA ASP A 180 -5.03 -8.35 -10.21
C ASP A 180 -3.67 -9.08 -10.23
N LEU A 181 -3.65 -10.36 -10.60
CA LEU A 181 -2.43 -11.15 -10.74
C LEU A 181 -1.51 -10.61 -11.84
N LEU A 182 -2.06 -10.26 -13.01
CA LEU A 182 -1.29 -9.66 -14.11
C LEU A 182 -0.66 -8.32 -13.72
N ILE A 183 -1.40 -7.49 -12.97
CA ILE A 183 -0.87 -6.23 -12.44
C ILE A 183 0.26 -6.52 -11.44
N ALA A 184 0.05 -7.45 -10.51
CA ALA A 184 1.05 -7.82 -9.52
C ALA A 184 2.35 -8.35 -10.16
N GLU A 185 2.25 -9.23 -11.15
CA GLU A 185 3.40 -9.75 -11.92
C GLU A 185 4.18 -8.61 -12.58
N ARG A 186 3.47 -7.65 -13.17
CA ARG A 186 4.09 -6.49 -13.82
C ARG A 186 4.84 -5.62 -12.80
N VAL A 187 4.25 -5.39 -11.62
CA VAL A 187 4.90 -4.65 -10.53
C VAL A 187 6.13 -5.42 -10.03
N VAL A 188 6.03 -6.74 -9.79
CA VAL A 188 7.19 -7.58 -9.40
C VAL A 188 8.32 -7.44 -10.43
N LYS A 189 8.02 -7.55 -11.72
CA LYS A 189 9.01 -7.42 -12.80
C LYS A 189 9.71 -6.05 -12.76
N MET A 190 8.97 -4.96 -12.55
CA MET A 190 9.53 -3.62 -12.41
C MET A 190 10.44 -3.53 -11.18
N LEU A 191 10.00 -4.03 -10.03
CA LEU A 191 10.78 -3.98 -8.79
C LEU A 191 12.04 -4.87 -8.84
N LYS A 192 12.01 -6.01 -9.53
CA LYS A 192 13.20 -6.84 -9.79
C LYS A 192 14.20 -6.15 -10.73
N ALA A 193 13.72 -5.38 -11.70
CA ALA A 193 14.61 -4.56 -12.54
C ALA A 193 15.29 -3.46 -11.72
N VAL A 194 14.60 -2.88 -10.73
CA VAL A 194 15.20 -1.96 -9.75
C VAL A 194 16.24 -2.68 -8.89
N GLU A 195 15.93 -3.87 -8.36
CA GLU A 195 16.86 -4.69 -7.58
C GLU A 195 18.17 -4.96 -8.35
N GLY A 196 18.06 -5.35 -9.63
CA GLY A 196 19.22 -5.64 -10.47
C GLY A 196 20.17 -4.46 -10.70
N ARG A 197 19.71 -3.22 -10.45
CA ARG A 197 20.55 -2.00 -10.52
C ARG A 197 21.34 -1.75 -9.23
N PHE A 198 20.99 -2.41 -8.13
CA PHE A 198 21.64 -2.26 -6.82
C PHE A 198 21.98 -3.65 -6.25
N PRO A 199 23.13 -4.25 -6.59
CA PRO A 199 23.51 -5.57 -6.06
C PRO A 199 23.75 -5.49 -4.53
N LEU A 200 22.96 -6.24 -3.76
CA LEU A 200 22.94 -6.22 -2.28
C LEU A 200 23.70 -7.37 -1.60
N SER A 201 24.30 -8.28 -2.37
CA SER A 201 24.94 -9.49 -1.85
C SER A 201 26.44 -9.28 -1.58
N PRO A 202 26.96 -9.75 -0.42
CA PRO A 202 28.41 -9.86 -0.20
C PRO A 202 29.10 -10.81 -1.19
N ALA A 203 28.40 -11.82 -1.72
CA ALA A 203 28.94 -12.70 -2.76
C ALA A 203 29.02 -12.00 -4.13
N ASP A 204 28.25 -10.93 -4.35
CA ASP A 204 28.39 -10.04 -5.51
C ASP A 204 29.39 -8.90 -5.23
N ALA A 205 29.72 -8.63 -3.96
CA ALA A 205 30.77 -7.70 -3.55
C ALA A 205 32.19 -8.25 -3.81
N ASP A 206 32.35 -9.56 -3.95
CA ASP A 206 33.56 -10.21 -4.48
C ASP A 206 33.79 -9.88 -5.97
N ARG A 207 32.75 -9.35 -6.64
CA ARG A 207 32.85 -8.62 -7.92
C ARG A 207 33.11 -7.12 -7.71
N GLY A 208 33.91 -6.79 -6.69
CA GLY A 208 34.80 -5.64 -6.67
C GLY A 208 34.23 -4.30 -7.13
N ARG A 209 33.04 -3.92 -6.68
CA ARG A 209 32.59 -2.52 -6.77
C ARG A 209 32.11 -2.05 -5.41
N ARG A 210 32.99 -1.36 -4.70
CA ARG A 210 32.60 -0.50 -3.57
C ARG A 210 31.53 0.48 -4.07
N LEU A 211 30.70 0.99 -3.16
CA LEU A 211 29.69 2.04 -3.43
C LEU A 211 30.26 3.26 -4.20
N GLU A 212 31.59 3.43 -4.16
CA GLU A 212 32.39 4.43 -4.88
C GLU A 212 32.46 4.20 -6.41
N ASP A 213 32.39 2.96 -6.90
CA ASP A 213 32.31 2.63 -8.34
C ASP A 213 30.88 2.67 -8.90
N LEU A 214 29.87 2.64 -8.02
CA LEU A 214 28.47 2.86 -8.39
C LEU A 214 28.20 4.34 -8.74
N THR A 215 29.05 5.28 -8.31
CA THR A 215 28.79 6.72 -8.43
C THR A 215 28.70 7.26 -9.87
N ALA A 216 29.35 6.59 -10.84
CA ALA A 216 29.35 7.00 -12.26
C ALA A 216 28.26 6.33 -13.10
N VAL A 217 27.80 5.13 -12.73
CA VAL A 217 26.67 4.43 -13.37
C VAL A 217 25.33 5.03 -12.93
N VAL A 218 25.28 5.63 -11.74
CA VAL A 218 24.03 5.95 -11.05
C VAL A 218 23.37 7.29 -11.43
N ASP A 219 24.03 8.20 -12.15
CA ASP A 219 23.35 9.45 -12.58
C ASP A 219 22.18 9.17 -13.54
N HIS A 220 22.41 8.39 -14.59
CA HIS A 220 21.35 7.96 -15.50
C HIS A 220 20.44 6.90 -14.86
N SER A 221 20.99 5.99 -14.04
CA SER A 221 20.18 4.97 -13.38
C SER A 221 19.25 5.49 -12.29
N SER A 222 19.52 6.64 -11.66
CA SER A 222 18.66 7.19 -10.60
C SER A 222 17.31 7.71 -11.13
N VAL A 223 17.30 8.36 -12.29
CA VAL A 223 16.09 8.82 -12.97
C VAL A 223 15.29 7.60 -13.46
N GLU A 224 15.95 6.65 -14.13
CA GLU A 224 15.28 5.43 -14.59
C GLU A 224 14.73 4.56 -13.45
N VAL A 225 15.36 4.59 -12.27
CA VAL A 225 14.83 3.92 -11.07
C VAL A 225 13.63 4.69 -10.53
N ALA A 226 13.71 6.02 -10.43
CA ALA A 226 12.59 6.84 -9.98
C ALA A 226 11.36 6.66 -10.89
N ASP A 227 11.57 6.65 -12.21
CA ASP A 227 10.52 6.41 -13.20
C ASP A 227 9.92 5.00 -13.07
N ALA A 228 10.75 3.98 -12.87
CA ALA A 228 10.28 2.61 -12.65
C ALA A 228 9.47 2.48 -11.36
N LEU A 229 9.89 3.14 -10.28
CA LEU A 229 9.16 3.16 -9.01
C LEU A 229 7.83 3.92 -9.16
N SER A 230 7.81 5.05 -9.85
CA SER A 230 6.59 5.81 -10.16
C SER A 230 5.60 4.99 -11.00
N ALA A 231 6.09 4.29 -12.02
CA ALA A 231 5.26 3.39 -12.83
C ALA A 231 4.71 2.21 -12.00
N ALA A 232 5.52 1.64 -11.11
CA ALA A 232 5.09 0.59 -10.19
C ALA A 232 4.03 1.10 -9.20
N GLU A 233 4.18 2.31 -8.66
CA GLU A 233 3.19 2.95 -7.78
C GLU A 233 1.85 3.14 -8.49
N ALA A 234 1.86 3.65 -9.73
CA ALA A 234 0.66 3.85 -10.52
C ALA A 234 -0.12 2.55 -10.77
N LEU A 235 0.60 1.46 -11.06
CA LEU A 235 -0.01 0.12 -11.22
C LEU A 235 -0.54 -0.43 -9.88
N LEU A 236 0.23 -0.28 -8.81
CA LEU A 236 -0.15 -0.73 -7.49
C LEU A 236 -1.41 -0.03 -6.96
N ALA A 237 -1.65 1.22 -7.38
CA ALA A 237 -2.87 1.96 -7.06
C ALA A 237 -4.15 1.33 -7.64
N TRP A 238 -4.03 0.46 -8.64
CA TRP A 238 -5.16 -0.27 -9.24
C TRP A 238 -5.44 -1.60 -8.55
N MET A 239 -4.51 -2.09 -7.72
CA MET A 239 -4.69 -3.36 -7.03
C MET A 239 -5.62 -3.22 -5.81
N PRO A 240 -6.40 -4.26 -5.49
CA PRO A 240 -7.13 -4.33 -4.23
C PRO A 240 -6.16 -4.50 -3.05
N ARG A 241 -6.65 -4.29 -1.84
CA ARG A 241 -5.87 -4.39 -0.59
C ARG A 241 -5.66 -5.85 -0.17
N SER A 242 -5.03 -6.62 -1.04
CA SER A 242 -4.66 -8.02 -0.82
C SER A 242 -3.35 -8.18 -0.05
N PRO A 243 -3.03 -9.38 0.47
CA PRO A 243 -1.70 -9.66 1.03
C PRO A 243 -0.56 -9.32 0.06
N THR A 244 -0.71 -9.66 -1.22
CA THR A 244 0.27 -9.35 -2.28
C THR A 244 0.43 -7.83 -2.46
N PHE A 245 -0.67 -7.06 -2.42
CA PHE A 245 -0.60 -5.60 -2.44
C PHE A 245 0.30 -5.07 -1.31
N TYR A 246 0.14 -5.56 -0.08
CA TYR A 246 0.94 -5.08 1.05
C TYR A 246 2.41 -5.46 0.93
N GLN A 247 2.73 -6.64 0.41
CA GLN A 247 4.12 -7.03 0.13
C GLN A 247 4.74 -6.10 -0.92
N LEU A 248 4.05 -5.87 -2.04
CA LEU A 248 4.52 -4.98 -3.11
C LEU A 248 4.64 -3.53 -2.65
N SER A 249 3.68 -3.04 -1.84
CA SER A 249 3.72 -1.70 -1.27
C SER A 249 4.93 -1.52 -0.34
N ASN A 250 5.24 -2.51 0.50
CA ASN A 250 6.41 -2.46 1.36
C ASN A 250 7.72 -2.52 0.55
N ALA A 251 7.75 -3.30 -0.53
CA ALA A 251 8.90 -3.35 -1.43
C ALA A 251 9.13 -1.99 -2.13
N LEU A 252 8.07 -1.41 -2.69
CA LEU A 252 8.10 -0.10 -3.33
C LEU A 252 8.63 0.99 -2.37
N LEU A 253 8.07 1.06 -1.16
CA LEU A 253 8.51 1.99 -0.12
C LEU A 253 9.98 1.79 0.24
N GLY A 254 10.40 0.54 0.45
CA GLY A 254 11.80 0.24 0.76
C GLY A 254 12.77 0.67 -0.35
N TYR A 255 12.41 0.48 -1.63
CA TYR A 255 13.23 0.97 -2.74
C TYR A 255 13.24 2.50 -2.83
N ALA A 256 12.09 3.15 -2.68
CA ALA A 256 11.98 4.62 -2.71
C ALA A 256 12.75 5.27 -1.56
N ASP A 257 12.63 4.75 -0.34
CA ASP A 257 13.36 5.22 0.83
C ASP A 257 14.86 5.00 0.66
N GLY A 258 15.27 3.83 0.17
CA GLY A 258 16.68 3.55 -0.14
C GLY A 258 17.24 4.51 -1.19
N LEU A 259 16.49 4.83 -2.25
CA LEU A 259 16.89 5.81 -3.27
C LEU A 259 17.02 7.22 -2.67
N SER A 260 16.08 7.63 -1.81
CA SER A 260 16.12 8.92 -1.11
C SER A 260 17.36 9.05 -0.23
N TRP A 261 17.65 8.04 0.60
CA TRP A 261 18.84 8.02 1.44
C TRP A 261 20.14 7.97 0.63
N TYR A 262 20.15 7.23 -0.47
CA TYR A 262 21.29 7.18 -1.38
C TYR A 262 21.59 8.56 -1.97
N GLY A 263 20.55 9.31 -2.37
CA GLY A 263 20.68 10.70 -2.82
C GLY A 263 21.33 11.61 -1.77
N LYS A 264 20.93 11.48 -0.49
CA LYS A 264 21.51 12.25 0.62
C LYS A 264 22.98 11.90 0.87
N VAL A 265 23.33 10.60 0.95
CA VAL A 265 24.73 10.13 1.08
C VAL A 265 25.59 10.72 -0.02
N ARG A 266 25.10 10.67 -1.26
CA ARG A 266 25.81 11.18 -2.42
C ARG A 266 26.00 12.70 -2.36
N GLN A 267 24.98 13.46 -1.98
CA GLN A 267 25.07 14.90 -1.83
C GLN A 267 26.11 15.29 -0.77
N SER A 268 26.14 14.60 0.37
CA SER A 268 27.12 14.85 1.45
C SER A 268 28.56 14.50 1.04
N LYS A 269 28.74 13.52 0.15
CA LYS A 269 30.06 13.17 -0.42
C LYS A 269 30.52 14.15 -1.51
N LYS A 270 29.61 14.89 -2.14
CA LYS A 270 29.95 15.91 -3.15
C LYS A 270 30.30 17.22 -2.46
N LEU A 271 31.52 17.71 -2.70
CA LEU A 271 31.93 19.04 -2.28
C LEU A 271 31.32 20.07 -3.25
N VAL A 272 30.10 20.54 -2.96
CA VAL A 272 29.40 21.52 -3.80
C VAL A 272 29.73 22.92 -3.31
N VAL A 273 30.68 23.58 -3.98
CA VAL A 273 30.95 25.02 -3.82
C VAL A 273 30.05 25.78 -4.78
N SER A 274 29.11 26.55 -4.26
CA SER A 274 28.31 27.50 -5.05
C SER A 274 28.82 28.93 -4.88
N ALA A 275 28.43 29.83 -5.79
CA ALA A 275 28.74 31.26 -5.68
C ALA A 275 28.24 31.91 -4.38
N ASN A 276 27.30 31.27 -3.67
CA ASN A 276 26.72 31.71 -2.40
C ASN A 276 27.22 30.90 -1.18
N GLY A 277 28.29 30.11 -1.33
CA GLY A 277 28.87 29.27 -0.26
C GLY A 277 28.65 27.77 -0.47
N PHE A 278 28.97 26.97 0.55
CA PHE A 278 28.75 25.52 0.53
C PHE A 278 27.25 25.21 0.54
N ALA A 279 26.81 24.30 -0.33
CA ALA A 279 25.45 23.78 -0.24
C ALA A 279 25.23 23.11 1.13
N PRO A 280 24.04 23.24 1.74
CA PRO A 280 23.74 22.58 3.00
C PRO A 280 23.86 21.07 2.83
N ASP A 281 24.52 20.45 3.81
CA ASP A 281 24.73 19.01 3.87
C ASP A 281 23.50 18.36 4.53
N PRO A 282 22.70 17.57 3.79
CA PRO A 282 21.46 17.02 4.30
C PRO A 282 21.66 16.02 5.45
N LEU A 283 22.86 15.43 5.58
CA LEU A 283 23.16 14.50 6.67
C LEU A 283 23.58 15.23 7.95
N LYS A 284 24.26 16.37 7.84
CA LYS A 284 24.63 17.18 9.01
C LYS A 284 23.42 17.73 9.76
N GLU A 285 22.38 18.15 9.04
CA GLU A 285 21.11 18.58 9.65
C GLU A 285 20.46 17.46 10.48
N LEU A 286 20.63 16.21 10.04
CA LEU A 286 20.12 15.01 10.68
C LEU A 286 21.08 14.42 11.73
N ARG A 287 22.26 15.02 11.92
CA ARG A 287 23.34 14.51 12.79
C ARG A 287 23.75 13.08 12.46
N LEU A 288 23.77 12.75 11.17
CA LEU A 288 24.20 11.45 10.65
C LEU A 288 25.51 11.60 9.88
N ASP A 289 26.36 10.58 9.96
CA ASP A 289 27.49 10.44 9.04
C ASP A 289 27.09 9.65 7.77
N THR A 290 28.00 9.62 6.80
CA THR A 290 27.76 8.93 5.52
C THR A 290 27.68 7.41 5.66
N ASP A 291 28.31 6.83 6.67
CA ASP A 291 28.36 5.38 6.87
C ASP A 291 27.05 4.88 7.49
N GLN A 292 26.55 5.59 8.49
CA GLN A 292 25.22 5.41 9.07
C GLN A 292 24.14 5.52 8.00
N ALA A 293 24.18 6.57 7.17
CA ALA A 293 23.22 6.75 6.09
C ALA A 293 23.34 5.67 5.00
N SER A 294 24.56 5.22 4.67
CA SER A 294 24.78 4.10 3.74
C SER A 294 24.23 2.78 4.28
N ALA A 295 24.38 2.51 5.58
CA ALA A 295 23.78 1.34 6.22
C ALA A 295 22.25 1.35 6.16
N VAL A 296 21.62 2.53 6.27
CA VAL A 296 20.16 2.70 6.09
C VAL A 296 19.75 2.38 4.65
N VAL A 297 20.50 2.83 3.65
CA VAL A 297 20.26 2.48 2.23
C VAL A 297 20.26 0.97 2.04
N GLU A 298 21.30 0.29 2.52
CA GLU A 298 21.41 -1.17 2.41
C GLU A 298 20.27 -1.89 3.13
N ALA A 299 19.91 -1.46 4.34
CA ALA A 299 18.82 -2.06 5.11
C ALA A 299 17.49 -1.95 4.38
N ASN A 300 17.19 -0.77 3.83
CA ASN A 300 15.96 -0.51 3.07
C ASN A 300 15.89 -1.37 1.80
N TRP A 301 16.96 -1.42 1.02
CA TRP A 301 17.01 -2.23 -0.19
C TRP A 301 16.96 -3.74 0.08
N ARG A 302 17.63 -4.24 1.13
CA ARG A 302 17.52 -5.67 1.55
C ARG A 302 16.09 -6.01 1.97
N SER A 303 15.45 -5.12 2.71
CA SER A 303 14.04 -5.26 3.10
C SER A 303 13.14 -5.28 1.86
N ALA A 304 13.35 -4.35 0.93
CA ALA A 304 12.60 -4.26 -0.32
C ALA A 304 12.71 -5.54 -1.16
N ALA A 305 13.92 -6.02 -1.40
CA ALA A 305 14.18 -7.27 -2.12
C ALA A 305 13.55 -8.49 -1.44
N LYS A 306 13.51 -8.53 -0.09
CA LYS A 306 12.79 -9.57 0.64
C LYS A 306 11.29 -9.52 0.34
N TYR A 307 10.67 -8.35 0.38
CA TYR A 307 9.24 -8.20 0.09
C TYR A 307 8.89 -8.47 -1.37
N THR A 308 9.73 -8.08 -2.33
CA THR A 308 9.57 -8.44 -3.74
C THR A 308 9.56 -9.95 -3.92
N ARG A 309 10.49 -10.68 -3.28
CA ARG A 309 10.54 -12.15 -3.33
C ARG A 309 9.34 -12.80 -2.67
N LEU A 310 8.85 -12.26 -1.55
CA LEU A 310 7.62 -12.75 -0.93
C LEU A 310 6.40 -12.59 -1.85
N ALA A 311 6.28 -11.45 -2.53
CA ALA A 311 5.23 -11.21 -3.52
C ALA A 311 5.34 -12.19 -4.70
N GLU A 312 6.54 -12.37 -5.25
CA GLU A 312 6.80 -13.34 -6.32
C GLU A 312 6.39 -14.77 -5.91
N GLN A 313 6.75 -15.20 -4.71
CA GLN A 313 6.37 -16.51 -4.18
C GLN A 313 4.85 -16.64 -4.03
N SER A 314 4.16 -15.61 -3.53
CA SER A 314 2.71 -15.60 -3.43
C SER A 314 2.01 -15.73 -4.79
N LEU A 315 2.58 -15.15 -5.86
CA LEU A 315 2.06 -15.31 -7.22
C LEU A 315 2.24 -16.75 -7.72
N THR A 316 3.40 -17.36 -7.50
CA THR A 316 3.64 -18.76 -7.93
C THR A 316 2.74 -19.79 -7.23
N LYS A 317 2.31 -19.51 -5.99
CA LYS A 317 1.36 -20.37 -5.25
C LYS A 317 -0.08 -20.25 -5.75
N THR A 318 -0.39 -19.19 -6.49
CA THR A 318 -1.75 -18.87 -6.97
C THR A 318 -1.91 -19.22 -8.46
N ALA A 319 -0.84 -19.65 -9.13
CA ALA A 319 -0.89 -20.13 -10.51
C ALA A 319 -1.53 -21.55 -10.55
N PRO A 320 -2.52 -21.79 -11.43
CA PRO A 320 -3.20 -23.08 -11.55
C PRO A 320 -2.28 -24.21 -12.04
#